data_AF-A0A8S3HJ86-F1
#
_entry.id   AF-A0A8S3HJ86-F1
#
_cell.length_a   1.000
_cell.length_b   1.000
_cell.length_c   1.000
_cell.angle_alpha   90.00
_cell.angle_beta   90.00
_cell.angle_gamma   90.00
#
_symmetry.space_group_name_H-M   'P 1'
#
loop_
_entity.id
_entity.type
_entity.pdbx_description
1 polymer ?
#
loop_
_entity_poly.entity_id
_entity_poly.type
_entity_poly.pdbx_seq_one_letter_code
_entity_poly.pdbx_strand_id
1 'polypeptide(L)'
;MNCVLTVSQTRYLVNSSTSRHGYLNIRLIQDEYDELRNRLQTFEAKNEPINLLDYNKCPQSPVWTIIRQGLDFFRISPKYVFRVIPIEINVRHASIVVRELRFEIGKSEQKPSEHDEKKYKTALAFLAGDAAMCVHFWPGRGMNSGMKAAMALARNIVRTCTSKNSINIRKPLRFLDFLDYEGFMSRLRAREQQGRSLRVLVDPIDKSVEESYSYAHLGNCYKKYTKKLIRKLKEIRDRLEKLDGWPHHSSPISDEQLEYASNRIAPHAVAQLSLANPWPTREMSGVEVLVENTFPYDLRNAFLVPVTASLDLKRAPSLMILYKHHVLWVTGDKQNEGIDILIKDIRNLQ
;
A
#
# COMPACT_ATOMS: atom_id res chain seq x y z
N MET A 1 -19.94 -9.87 -3.90
CA MET A 1 -19.18 -10.89 -4.66
C MET A 1 -17.66 -10.73 -4.55
N ASN A 2 -17.06 -9.66 -5.09
CA ASN A 2 -15.59 -9.51 -5.18
C ASN A 2 -14.83 -9.67 -3.87
N CYS A 3 -15.41 -9.22 -2.74
CA CYS A 3 -14.83 -9.42 -1.41
C CYS A 3 -14.72 -10.90 -1.05
N VAL A 4 -15.77 -11.71 -1.30
CA VAL A 4 -15.76 -13.16 -1.06
C VAL A 4 -14.68 -13.83 -1.92
N LEU A 5 -14.67 -13.55 -3.24
CA LEU A 5 -13.69 -14.10 -4.17
C LEU A 5 -12.24 -13.75 -3.81
N THR A 6 -12.03 -12.56 -3.24
CA THR A 6 -10.72 -12.12 -2.76
C THR A 6 -10.35 -12.87 -1.49
N VAL A 7 -11.17 -12.80 -0.44
CA VAL A 7 -10.84 -13.35 0.89
C VAL A 7 -10.71 -14.88 0.86
N SER A 8 -11.37 -15.55 -0.07
CA SER A 8 -11.36 -17.00 -0.18
C SER A 8 -10.09 -17.60 -0.77
N GLN A 9 -9.07 -16.84 -1.18
CA GLN A 9 -7.84 -17.39 -1.78
C GLN A 9 -6.72 -16.37 -1.73
N THR A 10 -5.45 -16.79 -1.70
CA THR A 10 -4.30 -15.88 -1.58
C THR A 10 -3.61 -15.53 -2.91
N ARG A 11 -4.10 -16.00 -4.05
CA ARG A 11 -3.51 -15.75 -5.39
C ARG A 11 -3.88 -14.38 -5.96
N TYR A 12 -5.14 -13.97 -5.86
CA TYR A 12 -5.68 -12.74 -6.44
C TYR A 12 -6.28 -11.81 -5.39
N LEU A 13 -6.19 -10.50 -5.63
CA LEU A 13 -6.94 -9.50 -4.88
C LEU A 13 -7.36 -8.38 -5.80
N VAL A 14 -8.65 -8.14 -5.84
CA VAL A 14 -9.21 -7.00 -6.56
C VAL A 14 -9.44 -5.85 -5.60
N ASN A 15 -8.84 -4.71 -5.91
CA ASN A 15 -9.14 -3.44 -5.27
C ASN A 15 -9.79 -2.53 -6.31
N SER A 16 -10.93 -1.93 -5.97
CA SER A 16 -11.58 -0.92 -6.79
C SER A 16 -11.74 0.36 -5.98
N SER A 17 -11.37 1.50 -6.55
CA SER A 17 -11.73 2.81 -6.00
C SER A 17 -13.08 3.25 -6.55
N THR A 18 -13.72 4.20 -5.87
CA THR A 18 -14.92 4.90 -6.36
C THR A 18 -14.65 5.68 -7.65
N SER A 19 -13.38 5.98 -7.96
CA SER A 19 -12.94 6.75 -9.13
C SER A 19 -12.90 5.97 -10.45
N ARG A 20 -13.64 4.86 -10.58
CA ARG A 20 -13.66 3.95 -11.76
C ARG A 20 -12.32 3.30 -12.11
N HIS A 21 -11.33 3.41 -11.23
CA HIS A 21 -10.02 2.78 -11.38
C HIS A 21 -9.88 1.64 -10.36
N GLY A 22 -9.02 0.67 -10.67
CA GLY A 22 -8.81 -0.45 -9.79
C GLY A 22 -7.55 -1.22 -10.17
N TYR A 23 -7.18 -2.14 -9.30
CA TYR A 23 -6.02 -2.98 -9.45
C TYR A 23 -6.42 -4.43 -9.19
N LEU A 24 -6.06 -5.31 -10.11
CA LEU A 24 -6.02 -6.74 -9.87
C LEU A 24 -4.59 -7.09 -9.48
N ASN A 25 -4.38 -7.37 -8.21
CA ASN A 25 -3.09 -7.81 -7.70
C ASN A 25 -3.03 -9.33 -7.80
N ILE A 26 -1.88 -9.83 -8.28
CA ILE A 26 -1.65 -11.26 -8.50
C ILE A 26 -0.35 -11.61 -7.78
N ARG A 27 -0.39 -12.55 -6.84
CA ARG A 27 0.84 -13.13 -6.29
C ARG A 27 1.42 -14.06 -7.34
N LEU A 28 2.69 -13.91 -7.70
CA LEU A 28 3.37 -14.74 -8.69
C LEU A 28 4.40 -15.63 -7.98
N ILE A 29 4.67 -16.81 -8.54
CA ILE A 29 5.88 -17.58 -8.19
C ILE A 29 7.08 -17.01 -8.97
N GLN A 30 8.29 -17.41 -8.60
CA GLN A 30 9.52 -16.88 -9.20
C GLN A 30 9.54 -16.99 -10.73
N ASP A 31 9.23 -18.17 -11.28
CA ASP A 31 9.23 -18.40 -12.73
C ASP A 31 8.23 -17.50 -13.47
N GLU A 32 7.03 -17.31 -12.91
CA GLU A 32 6.01 -16.42 -13.49
C GLU A 32 6.42 -14.95 -13.43
N TYR A 33 7.10 -14.55 -12.36
CA TYR A 33 7.63 -13.19 -12.19
C TYR A 33 8.74 -12.90 -13.21
N ASP A 34 9.69 -13.81 -13.36
CA ASP A 34 10.80 -13.66 -14.30
C ASP A 34 10.30 -13.67 -15.75
N GLU A 35 9.33 -14.52 -16.06
CA GLU A 35 8.66 -14.50 -17.36
C GLU A 35 8.00 -13.13 -17.62
N LEU A 36 7.22 -12.61 -16.65
CA LEU A 36 6.57 -11.31 -16.77
C LEU A 36 7.58 -10.21 -17.04
N ARG A 37 8.65 -10.17 -16.23
CA ARG A 37 9.68 -9.13 -16.30
C ARG A 37 10.35 -9.10 -17.67
N ASN A 38 10.76 -10.27 -18.18
CA ASN A 38 11.41 -10.40 -19.48
C ASN A 38 10.48 -9.94 -20.62
N ARG A 39 9.18 -10.28 -20.54
CA ARG A 39 8.19 -9.85 -21.54
C ARG A 39 7.97 -8.35 -21.50
N LEU A 40 7.81 -7.76 -20.32
CA LEU A 40 7.60 -6.33 -20.17
C LEU A 40 8.79 -5.50 -20.66
N GLN A 41 10.03 -5.94 -20.41
CA GLN A 41 11.23 -5.32 -20.98
C GLN A 41 11.20 -5.32 -22.52
N THR A 42 10.68 -6.39 -23.13
CA THR A 42 10.54 -6.46 -24.59
C THR A 42 9.51 -5.46 -25.12
N PHE A 43 8.38 -5.29 -24.43
CA PHE A 43 7.37 -4.28 -24.79
C PHE A 43 7.92 -2.86 -24.65
N GLU A 44 8.64 -2.58 -23.57
CA GLU A 44 9.28 -1.29 -23.31
C GLU A 44 10.32 -0.96 -24.39
N ALA A 45 11.20 -1.91 -24.72
CA ALA A 45 12.21 -1.73 -25.77
C ALA A 45 11.60 -1.44 -27.16
N LYS A 46 10.39 -1.93 -27.43
CA LYS A 46 9.66 -1.71 -28.69
C LYS A 46 8.69 -0.53 -28.62
N ASN A 47 8.54 0.11 -27.46
CA ASN A 47 7.50 1.11 -27.17
C ASN A 47 6.08 0.63 -27.56
N GLU A 48 5.80 -0.65 -27.33
CA GLU A 48 4.51 -1.26 -27.68
C GLU A 48 3.59 -1.33 -26.45
N PRO A 49 2.30 -0.97 -26.60
CA PRO A 49 1.35 -1.11 -25.51
C PRO A 49 1.02 -2.59 -25.26
N ILE A 50 0.77 -2.92 -23.99
CA ILE A 50 0.27 -4.25 -23.61
C ILE A 50 -1.18 -4.37 -24.11
N ASN A 51 -1.44 -5.42 -24.88
CA ASN A 51 -2.79 -5.79 -25.29
C ASN A 51 -3.03 -7.27 -24.96
N LEU A 52 -3.79 -7.52 -23.89
CA LEU A 52 -4.09 -8.89 -23.43
C LEU A 52 -5.00 -9.68 -24.39
N LEU A 53 -5.64 -9.00 -25.36
CA LEU A 53 -6.46 -9.63 -26.40
C LEU A 53 -5.61 -10.11 -27.60
N ASP A 54 -4.38 -9.62 -27.73
CA ASP A 54 -3.45 -10.03 -28.78
C ASP A 54 -2.64 -11.24 -28.31
N TYR A 55 -3.04 -12.44 -28.74
CA TYR A 55 -2.36 -13.70 -28.37
C TYR A 55 -0.99 -13.87 -29.01
N ASN A 56 -0.63 -13.07 -30.03
CA ASN A 56 0.73 -13.10 -30.57
C ASN A 56 1.69 -12.33 -29.65
N LYS A 57 1.22 -11.21 -29.09
CA LYS A 57 1.98 -10.38 -28.13
C LYS A 57 1.95 -10.95 -26.72
N CYS A 58 0.78 -11.41 -26.27
CA CYS A 58 0.53 -11.99 -24.95
C CYS A 58 0.13 -13.47 -25.10
N PRO A 59 1.09 -14.38 -25.39
CA PRO A 59 0.81 -15.78 -25.71
C PRO A 59 0.16 -16.55 -24.55
N GLN A 60 -0.27 -17.78 -24.81
CA GLN A 60 -0.77 -18.70 -23.77
C GLN A 60 0.37 -19.30 -22.94
N SER A 61 1.21 -18.45 -22.37
CA SER A 61 2.19 -18.87 -21.36
C SER A 61 1.57 -18.86 -19.96
N PRO A 62 2.22 -19.47 -18.96
CA PRO A 62 1.72 -19.49 -17.59
C PRO A 62 1.34 -18.11 -17.05
N VAL A 63 2.21 -17.09 -17.22
CA VAL A 63 1.96 -15.74 -16.68
C VAL A 63 0.76 -15.03 -17.32
N TRP A 64 0.62 -15.07 -18.65
CA TRP A 64 -0.50 -14.41 -19.32
C TRP A 64 -1.81 -15.15 -19.10
N THR A 65 -1.73 -16.48 -18.97
CA THR A 65 -2.87 -17.30 -18.61
C THR A 65 -3.36 -16.92 -17.23
N ILE A 66 -2.50 -16.85 -16.21
CA ILE A 66 -2.95 -16.48 -14.85
C ILE A 66 -3.53 -15.06 -14.79
N ILE A 67 -2.98 -14.11 -15.55
CA ILE A 67 -3.54 -12.76 -15.65
C ILE A 67 -4.97 -12.81 -16.20
N ARG A 68 -5.18 -13.49 -17.34
CA ARG A 68 -6.52 -13.63 -17.96
C ARG A 68 -7.50 -14.37 -17.04
N GLN A 69 -7.06 -15.46 -16.41
CA GLN A 69 -7.87 -16.21 -15.46
C GLN A 69 -8.33 -15.35 -14.27
N GLY A 70 -7.47 -14.47 -13.75
CA GLY A 70 -7.84 -13.55 -12.69
C GLY A 70 -8.88 -12.52 -13.15
N LEU A 71 -8.70 -11.97 -14.36
CA LEU A 71 -9.66 -11.04 -14.96
C LEU A 71 -11.03 -11.70 -15.15
N ASP A 72 -11.07 -12.91 -15.69
CA ASP A 72 -12.30 -13.68 -15.86
C ASP A 72 -12.95 -13.97 -14.50
N PHE A 73 -12.17 -14.38 -13.49
CA PHE A 73 -12.66 -14.65 -12.14
C PHE A 73 -13.44 -13.45 -11.56
N PHE A 74 -12.93 -12.23 -11.74
CA PHE A 74 -13.56 -11.00 -11.25
C PHE A 74 -14.48 -10.29 -12.27
N ARG A 75 -14.75 -10.89 -13.43
CA ARG A 75 -15.54 -10.30 -14.54
C ARG A 75 -14.96 -8.99 -15.10
N ILE A 76 -13.65 -8.86 -15.09
CA ILE A 76 -12.95 -7.67 -15.61
C ILE A 76 -12.60 -7.94 -17.07
N SER A 77 -13.10 -7.12 -18.00
CA SER A 77 -12.74 -7.27 -19.41
C SER A 77 -11.26 -6.92 -19.63
N PRO A 78 -10.48 -7.74 -20.36
CA PRO A 78 -9.06 -7.47 -20.61
C PRO A 78 -8.78 -6.12 -21.30
N LYS A 79 -9.74 -5.61 -22.09
CA LYS A 79 -9.69 -4.27 -22.72
C LYS A 79 -9.52 -3.10 -21.73
N TYR A 80 -9.86 -3.30 -20.45
CA TYR A 80 -9.69 -2.29 -19.40
C TYR A 80 -8.33 -2.34 -18.73
N VAL A 81 -7.47 -3.30 -19.09
CA VAL A 81 -6.10 -3.38 -18.59
C VAL A 81 -5.20 -2.53 -19.48
N PHE A 82 -4.77 -1.38 -18.96
CA PHE A 82 -3.86 -0.46 -19.64
C PHE A 82 -2.42 -0.55 -19.12
N ARG A 83 -2.19 -1.24 -18.00
CA ARG A 83 -0.85 -1.39 -17.40
C ARG A 83 -0.73 -2.66 -16.58
N VAL A 84 0.42 -3.32 -16.68
CA VAL A 84 0.84 -4.44 -15.83
C VAL A 84 2.21 -4.07 -15.25
N ILE A 85 2.36 -4.18 -13.93
CA ILE A 85 3.59 -3.79 -13.22
C ILE A 85 4.05 -4.98 -12.36
N PRO A 86 5.28 -5.48 -12.56
CA PRO A 86 5.89 -6.44 -11.65
C PRO A 86 6.40 -5.68 -10.43
N ILE A 87 6.03 -6.15 -9.24
CA ILE A 87 6.45 -5.55 -7.97
C ILE A 87 7.16 -6.63 -7.16
N GLU A 88 8.47 -6.44 -6.97
CA GLU A 88 9.23 -7.24 -6.03
C GLU A 88 8.89 -6.80 -4.60
N ILE A 89 8.51 -7.76 -3.75
CA ILE A 89 8.16 -7.47 -2.37
C ILE A 89 9.38 -7.66 -1.48
N ASN A 90 9.96 -6.55 -1.04
CA ASN A 90 11.13 -6.56 -0.18
C ASN A 90 10.81 -5.92 1.18
N VAL A 91 10.47 -6.76 2.17
CA VAL A 91 10.14 -6.30 3.53
C VAL A 91 11.43 -5.97 4.26
N ARG A 92 11.77 -4.67 4.32
CA ARG A 92 12.96 -4.13 5.02
C ARG A 92 12.58 -3.02 5.97
N HIS A 93 13.39 -2.81 6.99
CA HIS A 93 13.23 -1.67 7.89
C HIS A 93 14.58 -1.11 8.31
N ALA A 94 14.59 0.17 8.65
CA ALA A 94 15.72 0.78 9.32
C ALA A 94 15.71 0.38 10.80
N SER A 95 16.82 -0.07 11.37
CA SER A 95 16.90 -0.35 12.81
C SER A 95 16.74 0.90 13.67
N ILE A 96 17.14 2.05 13.12
CA ILE A 96 17.13 3.38 13.75
C ILE A 96 16.39 4.32 12.80
N VAL A 97 15.44 5.10 13.32
CA VAL A 97 14.65 6.07 12.54
C VAL A 97 14.94 7.53 12.91
N VAL A 98 15.72 7.78 13.94
CA VAL A 98 16.22 9.10 14.33
C VAL A 98 17.73 9.04 14.53
N ARG A 99 18.47 9.93 13.86
CA ARG A 99 19.92 9.99 14.03
C ARG A 99 20.42 11.42 14.01
N GLU A 100 21.36 11.70 14.90
CA GLU A 100 22.18 12.90 14.82
C GLU A 100 23.29 12.69 13.80
N LEU A 101 23.28 13.51 12.75
CA LEU A 101 24.29 13.54 11.69
C LEU A 101 25.23 14.71 11.95
N ARG A 102 26.53 14.47 11.80
CA ARG A 102 27.57 15.50 11.86
C ARG A 102 28.21 15.63 10.48
N PHE A 103 28.31 16.85 9.99
CA PHE A 103 28.93 17.15 8.70
C PHE A 103 29.95 18.27 8.88
N GLU A 104 31.13 18.06 8.27
CA GLU A 104 32.18 19.06 8.19
C GLU A 104 31.74 20.15 7.22
N ILE A 105 31.81 21.41 7.64
CA ILE A 105 31.52 22.53 6.77
C ILE A 105 32.81 22.84 6.03
N GLY A 106 32.80 22.72 4.70
CA GLY A 106 33.92 23.16 3.87
C GLY A 106 34.26 24.62 4.17
N LYS A 107 35.55 24.90 4.40
CA LYS A 107 36.05 26.27 4.52
C LYS A 107 35.73 26.99 3.20
N SER A 108 35.23 28.23 3.27
CA SER A 108 35.23 29.11 2.09
C SER A 108 36.65 29.18 1.52
N GLU A 109 36.81 29.48 0.23
CA GLU A 109 38.06 29.52 -0.56
C GLU A 109 39.12 30.54 -0.08
N GLN A 110 39.30 30.71 1.24
CA GLN A 110 40.37 31.48 1.85
C GLN A 110 41.40 30.51 2.41
N LYS A 111 42.67 30.82 2.15
CA LYS A 111 43.83 29.97 2.46
C LYS A 111 43.76 29.46 3.92
N PRO A 112 43.87 28.14 4.15
CA PRO A 112 43.79 27.58 5.48
C PRO A 112 44.99 28.05 6.32
N SER A 113 44.73 28.60 7.50
CA SER A 113 45.78 28.81 8.51
C SER A 113 46.04 27.47 9.24
N GLU A 114 47.28 27.22 9.67
CA GLU A 114 47.68 25.99 10.40
C GLU A 114 46.91 25.76 11.71
N HIS A 115 46.14 26.75 12.19
CA HIS A 115 45.34 26.68 13.42
C HIS A 115 43.82 26.65 13.20
N ASP A 116 43.34 26.52 11.97
CA ASP A 116 41.90 26.53 11.72
C ASP A 116 41.23 25.19 12.12
N GLU A 117 40.60 25.17 13.30
CA GLU A 117 39.79 24.06 13.79
C GLU A 117 38.71 23.65 12.77
N LYS A 118 38.53 22.33 12.61
CA LYS A 118 37.44 21.78 11.79
C LYS A 118 36.09 22.16 12.37
N LYS A 119 35.29 22.91 11.61
CA LYS A 119 33.96 23.33 12.02
C LYS A 119 32.91 22.31 11.57
N TYR A 120 32.21 21.71 12.52
CA TYR A 120 31.14 20.77 12.26
C TYR A 120 29.77 21.41 12.44
N LYS A 121 28.81 21.01 11.61
CA LYS A 121 27.38 21.23 11.83
C LYS A 121 26.70 19.91 12.16
N THR A 122 25.62 20.03 12.91
CA THR A 122 24.81 18.91 13.35
C THR A 122 23.40 19.03 12.78
N ALA A 123 22.84 17.95 12.27
CA ALA A 123 21.43 17.85 11.90
C ALA A 123 20.80 16.60 12.48
N LEU A 124 19.50 16.65 12.75
CA LEU A 124 18.71 15.46 13.05
C LEU A 124 18.08 14.94 11.75
N ALA A 125 18.34 13.69 11.44
CA ALA A 125 17.71 12.96 10.35
C ALA A 125 16.61 12.05 10.91
N PHE A 126 15.50 12.02 10.19
CA PHE A 126 14.32 11.23 10.53
C PHE A 126 13.94 10.35 9.35
N LEU A 127 13.56 9.10 9.63
CA LEU A 127 12.97 8.20 8.66
C LEU A 127 11.48 8.01 8.99
N ALA A 128 10.65 8.00 7.96
CA ALA A 128 9.21 7.74 8.03
C ALA A 128 8.73 7.03 6.76
N GLY A 129 7.56 6.39 6.82
CA GLY A 129 7.00 5.64 5.69
C GLY A 129 7.93 4.54 5.19
N ASP A 130 7.99 4.37 3.87
CA ASP A 130 8.76 3.30 3.22
C ASP A 130 10.28 3.43 3.46
N ALA A 131 10.77 4.65 3.71
CA ALA A 131 12.17 4.88 4.08
C ALA A 131 12.51 4.31 5.48
N ALA A 132 11.53 4.21 6.38
CA ALA A 132 11.69 3.61 7.70
C ALA A 132 11.28 2.13 7.73
N MET A 133 10.19 1.78 7.06
CA MET A 133 9.66 0.43 7.00
C MET A 133 8.94 0.19 5.67
N CYS A 134 9.52 -0.66 4.82
CA CYS A 134 8.84 -1.17 3.64
C CYS A 134 7.95 -2.34 4.08
N VAL A 135 6.64 -2.18 3.97
CA VAL A 135 5.66 -3.22 4.35
C VAL A 135 5.27 -4.05 3.13
N HIS A 136 4.78 -5.26 3.35
CA HIS A 136 4.16 -6.02 2.27
C HIS A 136 2.96 -5.23 1.74
N PHE A 137 2.91 -5.00 0.42
CA PHE A 137 1.91 -4.10 -0.16
C PHE A 137 0.49 -4.63 -0.05
N TRP A 138 0.29 -5.93 0.20
CA TRP A 138 -1.00 -6.50 0.62
C TRP A 138 -1.05 -6.49 2.14
N PRO A 139 -2.08 -5.90 2.79
CA PRO A 139 -3.39 -5.47 2.26
C PRO A 139 -3.54 -3.95 1.98
N GLY A 140 -2.52 -3.25 1.50
CA GLY A 140 -2.64 -1.85 1.04
C GLY A 140 -2.51 -0.81 2.17
N ARG A 141 -1.60 -1.03 3.11
CA ARG A 141 -1.47 -0.22 4.34
C ARG A 141 -0.23 0.68 4.41
N GLY A 142 0.67 0.61 3.44
CA GLY A 142 1.89 1.45 3.40
C GLY A 142 1.59 2.93 3.63
N MET A 143 0.58 3.47 2.93
CA MET A 143 0.15 4.86 3.11
C MET A 143 -0.37 5.15 4.53
N ASN A 144 -1.17 4.25 5.12
CA ASN A 144 -1.68 4.44 6.49
C ASN A 144 -0.54 4.47 7.50
N SER A 145 0.37 3.49 7.43
CA SER A 145 1.55 3.42 8.29
C SER A 145 2.47 4.64 8.09
N GLY A 146 2.69 5.05 6.85
CA GLY A 146 3.46 6.25 6.51
C GLY A 146 2.83 7.53 7.06
N MET A 147 1.52 7.70 6.92
CA MET A 147 0.79 8.83 7.50
C MET A 147 0.87 8.85 9.02
N LYS A 148 0.73 7.70 9.68
CA LYS A 148 0.90 7.59 11.13
C LYS A 148 2.30 7.99 11.58
N ALA A 149 3.34 7.53 10.87
CA ALA A 149 4.72 7.92 11.13
C ALA A 149 4.89 9.44 10.98
N ALA A 150 4.38 10.03 9.89
CA ALA A 150 4.45 11.47 9.65
C ALA A 150 3.72 12.28 10.72
N MET A 151 2.50 11.86 11.10
CA MET A 151 1.72 12.51 12.15
C MET A 151 2.41 12.42 13.51
N ALA A 152 2.94 11.24 13.87
CA ALA A 152 3.68 11.05 15.11
C ALA A 152 4.93 11.96 15.17
N LEU A 153 5.71 12.01 14.08
CA LEU A 153 6.88 12.88 13.98
C LEU A 153 6.49 14.35 14.12
N ALA A 154 5.48 14.81 13.38
CA ALA A 154 5.01 16.20 13.41
C ALA A 154 4.54 16.59 14.81
N ARG A 155 3.71 15.75 15.46
CA ARG A 155 3.24 16.02 16.82
C ARG A 155 4.39 16.03 17.84
N ASN A 156 5.39 15.16 17.66
CA ASN A 156 6.55 15.18 18.54
C ASN A 156 7.39 16.45 18.38
N ILE A 157 7.64 16.90 17.13
CA ILE A 157 8.31 18.18 16.85
C ILE A 157 7.56 19.33 17.54
N VAL A 158 6.23 19.37 17.38
CA VAL A 158 5.39 20.41 17.98
C VAL A 158 5.49 20.38 19.49
N ARG A 159 5.33 19.21 20.12
CA ARG A 159 5.45 19.02 21.57
C ARG A 159 6.80 19.50 22.09
N THR A 160 7.90 19.12 21.45
CA THR A 160 9.25 19.53 21.86
C THR A 160 9.46 21.04 21.76
N CYS A 161 8.92 21.67 20.71
CA CYS A 161 9.00 23.11 20.52
C CYS A 161 8.08 23.93 21.44
N THR A 162 7.00 23.35 21.97
CA THR A 162 5.94 24.08 22.71
C THR A 162 5.86 23.78 24.21
N SER A 163 6.49 22.70 24.68
CA SER A 163 6.40 22.11 26.04
C SER A 163 6.66 23.06 27.25
N LYS A 164 6.99 24.35 27.06
CA LYS A 164 7.27 25.30 28.16
C LYS A 164 6.60 26.67 28.09
N ASN A 165 5.41 26.83 27.48
CA ASN A 165 4.70 28.13 27.38
C ASN A 165 5.58 29.30 26.87
N SER A 166 6.75 29.01 26.31
CA SER A 166 7.77 29.98 25.93
C SER A 166 7.73 30.06 24.42
N ILE A 167 6.67 30.71 23.93
CA ILE A 167 6.43 30.96 22.50
C ILE A 167 7.66 31.62 21.81
N ASN A 168 8.57 32.18 22.61
CA ASN A 168 9.70 32.99 22.15
C ASN A 168 11.09 32.34 22.22
N ILE A 169 11.25 31.07 22.65
CA ILE A 169 12.57 30.40 22.66
C ILE A 169 12.49 29.03 21.98
N ARG A 170 12.83 28.98 20.69
CA ARG A 170 13.08 27.72 19.98
C ARG A 170 14.33 27.08 20.56
N LYS A 171 14.16 26.03 21.36
CA LYS A 171 15.30 25.21 21.80
C LYS A 171 15.82 24.38 20.62
N PRO A 172 17.14 24.18 20.52
CA PRO A 172 17.68 23.24 19.55
C PRO A 172 17.11 21.85 19.83
N LEU A 173 16.58 21.21 18.80
CA LEU A 173 16.08 19.83 18.86
C LEU A 173 17.27 18.89 19.12
N ARG A 174 17.10 17.95 20.06
CA ARG A 174 18.11 16.94 20.38
C ARG A 174 17.55 15.56 20.14
N PHE A 175 18.43 14.59 19.89
CA PHE A 175 18.06 13.18 19.75
C PHE A 175 17.15 12.68 20.89
N LEU A 176 17.47 13.03 22.14
CA LEU A 176 16.70 12.61 23.32
C LEU A 176 15.25 13.09 23.31
N ASP A 177 14.94 14.17 22.61
CA ASP A 177 13.57 14.68 22.50
C ASP A 177 12.70 13.80 21.57
N PHE A 178 13.29 12.80 20.91
CA PHE A 178 12.63 11.92 19.94
C PHE A 178 12.62 10.43 20.31
N LEU A 179 12.94 10.07 21.57
CA LEU A 179 12.85 8.69 22.04
C LEU A 179 11.42 8.12 21.95
N ASP A 180 10.39 8.94 22.21
CA ASP A 180 8.99 8.53 22.05
C ASP A 180 8.65 8.19 20.59
N TYR A 181 9.27 8.90 19.62
CA TYR A 181 9.05 8.65 18.20
C TYR A 181 9.74 7.36 17.75
N GLU A 182 10.97 7.10 18.21
CA GLU A 182 11.64 5.80 18.06
C GLU A 182 10.76 4.66 18.58
N GLY A 183 10.28 4.76 19.83
CA GLY A 183 9.42 3.73 20.43
C GLY A 183 8.07 3.56 19.72
N PHE A 184 7.49 4.64 19.18
CA PHE A 184 6.31 4.57 18.32
C PHE A 184 6.59 3.80 17.03
N MET A 185 7.70 4.12 16.36
CA MET A 185 8.09 3.47 15.10
C MET A 185 8.46 2.00 15.31
N SER A 186 9.06 1.62 16.44
CA SER A 186 9.27 0.22 16.80
C SER A 186 7.96 -0.55 16.92
N ARG A 187 6.95 0.01 17.61
CA ARG A 187 5.61 -0.62 17.72
C ARG A 187 4.90 -0.72 16.37
N LEU A 188 4.95 0.34 15.58
CA LEU A 188 4.36 0.36 14.24
C LEU A 188 5.00 -0.70 13.33
N ARG A 189 6.34 -0.83 13.38
CA ARG A 189 7.09 -1.85 12.64
C ARG A 189 6.75 -3.26 13.10
N ALA A 190 6.76 -3.52 14.40
CA ALA A 190 6.44 -4.84 14.95
C ALA A 190 5.06 -5.30 14.47
N ARG A 191 4.08 -4.39 14.46
CA ARG A 191 2.75 -4.67 13.95
C ARG A 191 2.70 -4.92 12.45
N GLU A 192 3.21 -3.98 11.63
CA GLU A 192 2.99 -4.01 10.19
C GLU A 192 3.92 -5.01 9.48
N GLN A 193 5.16 -5.18 9.95
CA GLN A 193 6.10 -6.13 9.37
C GLN A 193 6.05 -7.51 10.03
N GLN A 194 6.30 -7.59 11.34
CA GLN A 194 6.40 -8.89 12.03
C GLN A 194 5.02 -9.52 12.27
N GLY A 195 4.00 -8.70 12.49
CA GLY A 195 2.62 -9.14 12.67
C GLY A 195 1.95 -9.46 11.33
N ARG A 196 1.85 -8.49 10.42
CA ARG A 196 1.04 -8.62 9.21
C ARG A 196 1.81 -9.14 8.01
N SER A 197 2.84 -8.40 7.58
CA SER A 197 3.60 -8.73 6.37
C SER A 197 4.18 -10.14 6.42
N LEU A 198 4.76 -10.51 7.56
CA LEU A 198 5.34 -11.83 7.77
C LEU A 198 4.32 -12.97 7.59
N ARG A 199 3.06 -12.78 8.01
CA ARG A 199 2.02 -13.82 7.87
C ARG A 199 1.69 -14.13 6.41
N VAL A 200 1.83 -13.14 5.52
CA VAL A 200 1.67 -13.36 4.08
C VAL A 200 2.88 -14.12 3.50
N LEU A 201 4.07 -13.86 4.02
CA LEU A 201 5.30 -14.53 3.59
C LEU A 201 5.39 -15.98 4.07
N VAL A 202 4.84 -16.29 5.25
CA VAL A 202 4.82 -17.66 5.82
C VAL A 202 3.84 -18.58 5.09
N ASP A 203 2.88 -18.03 4.36
CA ASP A 203 1.94 -18.79 3.51
C ASP A 203 2.22 -18.51 2.01
N PRO A 204 3.34 -19.04 1.48
CA PRO A 204 3.68 -18.91 0.07
C PRO A 204 2.69 -19.70 -0.80
N ILE A 205 2.43 -19.20 -2.01
CA ILE A 205 1.53 -19.86 -2.95
C ILE A 205 2.24 -20.94 -3.76
N ASP A 206 3.57 -21.00 -3.71
CA ASP A 206 4.45 -21.81 -4.54
C ASP A 206 4.04 -23.28 -4.52
N LYS A 207 3.94 -23.87 -3.32
CA LYS A 207 3.48 -25.26 -3.16
C LYS A 207 2.09 -25.50 -3.77
N SER A 208 1.15 -24.59 -3.57
CA SER A 208 -0.21 -24.73 -4.13
C SER A 208 -0.23 -24.64 -5.65
N VAL A 209 0.66 -23.83 -6.24
CA VAL A 209 0.80 -23.64 -7.67
C VAL A 209 1.52 -24.84 -8.29
N GLU A 210 2.62 -25.30 -7.72
CA GLU A 210 3.35 -26.51 -8.14
C GLU A 210 2.44 -27.75 -8.11
N GLU A 211 1.74 -27.97 -7.00
CA GLU A 211 0.76 -29.04 -6.88
C GLU A 211 -0.31 -28.90 -7.98
N SER A 212 -0.85 -27.71 -8.22
CA SER A 212 -1.87 -27.52 -9.27
C SER A 212 -1.39 -27.88 -10.67
N TYR A 213 -0.14 -27.56 -11.03
CA TYR A 213 0.42 -27.86 -12.34
C TYR A 213 0.58 -29.37 -12.53
N SER A 214 0.90 -30.12 -11.46
CA SER A 214 0.96 -31.59 -11.51
C SER A 214 -0.40 -32.24 -11.82
N TYR A 215 -1.52 -31.58 -11.51
CA TYR A 215 -2.87 -32.11 -11.71
C TYR A 215 -3.56 -31.63 -12.99
N ALA A 216 -2.98 -30.68 -13.73
CA ALA A 216 -3.60 -30.07 -14.90
C ALA A 216 -3.97 -31.08 -16.01
N HIS A 217 -3.33 -32.25 -16.03
CA HIS A 217 -3.57 -33.31 -17.01
C HIS A 217 -4.63 -34.36 -16.57
N LEU A 218 -5.05 -34.36 -15.30
CA LEU A 218 -5.95 -35.37 -14.75
C LEU A 218 -7.38 -34.83 -14.70
N GLY A 219 -8.12 -34.94 -15.80
CA GLY A 219 -9.50 -34.43 -15.93
C GLY A 219 -10.49 -34.86 -14.82
N ASN A 220 -10.23 -35.98 -14.15
CA ASN A 220 -11.02 -36.46 -13.00
C ASN A 220 -10.84 -35.60 -11.73
N CYS A 221 -9.71 -34.90 -11.59
CA CYS A 221 -9.45 -34.05 -10.43
C CYS A 221 -10.21 -32.71 -10.48
N TYR A 222 -10.64 -32.28 -11.67
CA TYR A 222 -11.36 -31.02 -11.86
C TYR A 222 -12.63 -30.95 -10.99
N LYS A 223 -13.52 -31.96 -11.07
CA LYS A 223 -14.76 -31.99 -10.28
C LYS A 223 -14.51 -31.89 -8.78
N LYS A 224 -13.45 -32.54 -8.28
CA LYS A 224 -13.03 -32.50 -6.88
C LYS A 224 -12.60 -31.09 -6.47
N TYR A 225 -11.76 -30.44 -7.28
CA TYR A 225 -11.26 -29.10 -6.99
C TYR A 225 -12.33 -28.02 -7.15
N THR A 226 -13.21 -28.13 -8.14
CA THR A 226 -14.38 -27.25 -8.30
C THR A 226 -15.26 -27.31 -7.06
N LYS A 227 -15.61 -28.53 -6.58
CA LYS A 227 -16.38 -28.70 -5.35
C LYS A 227 -15.67 -28.11 -4.13
N LYS A 228 -14.34 -28.28 -4.03
CA LYS A 228 -13.53 -27.71 -2.95
C LYS A 228 -13.53 -26.18 -2.96
N LEU A 229 -13.34 -25.57 -4.13
CA LEU A 229 -13.35 -24.12 -4.30
C LEU A 229 -14.73 -23.54 -3.97
N ILE A 230 -15.81 -24.10 -4.52
CA ILE A 230 -17.18 -23.65 -4.26
C ILE A 230 -17.52 -23.74 -2.77
N ARG A 231 -17.18 -24.86 -2.10
CA ARG A 231 -17.38 -25.00 -0.66
C ARG A 231 -16.67 -23.88 0.11
N LYS A 232 -15.40 -23.61 -0.22
CA LYS A 232 -14.61 -22.55 0.41
C LYS A 232 -15.22 -21.17 0.20
N LEU A 233 -15.73 -20.90 -1.01
CA LEU A 233 -16.44 -19.67 -1.33
C LEU A 233 -17.71 -19.50 -0.49
N LYS A 234 -18.52 -20.55 -0.35
CA LYS A 234 -19.74 -20.57 0.48
C LYS A 234 -19.39 -20.32 1.95
N GLU A 235 -18.42 -21.03 2.51
CA GLU A 235 -17.98 -20.85 3.90
C GLU A 235 -17.54 -19.41 4.20
N ILE A 236 -16.79 -18.78 3.28
CA ILE A 236 -16.36 -17.39 3.45
C ILE A 236 -17.51 -16.40 3.26
N ARG A 237 -18.39 -16.61 2.28
CA ARG A 237 -19.61 -15.81 2.12
C ARG A 237 -20.43 -15.83 3.40
N ASP A 238 -20.80 -17.03 3.87
CA ASP A 238 -21.69 -17.20 5.02
C ASP A 238 -21.08 -16.59 6.28
N ARG A 239 -19.75 -16.65 6.42
CA ARG A 239 -19.03 -15.99 7.51
C ARG A 239 -19.08 -14.46 7.40
N LEU A 240 -18.88 -13.89 6.22
CA LEU A 240 -18.87 -12.44 6.01
C LEU A 240 -20.28 -11.84 6.11
N GLU A 241 -21.29 -12.51 5.55
CA GLU A 241 -22.69 -12.07 5.59
C GLU A 241 -23.29 -12.16 7.00
N LYS A 242 -22.71 -12.95 7.91
CA LYS A 242 -23.10 -12.98 9.33
C LYS A 242 -22.52 -11.84 10.17
N LEU A 243 -21.62 -11.01 9.64
CA LEU A 243 -20.98 -9.94 10.41
C LEU A 243 -21.94 -8.77 10.62
N ASP A 244 -21.99 -8.29 11.86
CA ASP A 244 -22.65 -7.04 12.22
C ASP A 244 -21.97 -5.89 11.46
N GLY A 245 -22.74 -5.20 10.60
CA GLY A 245 -22.22 -4.14 9.74
C GLY A 245 -21.75 -4.58 8.35
N TRP A 246 -22.03 -5.81 7.91
CA TRP A 246 -21.84 -6.19 6.51
C TRP A 246 -22.65 -5.27 5.58
N PRO A 247 -22.01 -4.49 4.68
CA PRO A 247 -22.70 -3.42 3.95
C PRO A 247 -23.62 -3.93 2.82
N HIS A 248 -23.62 -5.23 2.54
CA HIS A 248 -24.34 -5.83 1.42
C HIS A 248 -25.46 -6.79 1.85
N HIS A 249 -26.01 -6.64 3.06
CA HIS A 249 -27.16 -7.42 3.54
C HIS A 249 -28.37 -7.38 2.59
N SER A 250 -28.57 -6.27 1.88
CA SER A 250 -29.67 -6.08 0.92
C SER A 250 -29.48 -6.84 -0.39
N SER A 251 -28.30 -7.41 -0.65
CA SER A 251 -28.00 -8.17 -1.87
C SER A 251 -27.10 -9.36 -1.53
N PRO A 252 -27.66 -10.41 -0.90
CA PRO A 252 -26.90 -11.61 -0.55
C PRO A 252 -26.40 -12.31 -1.80
N ILE A 253 -25.25 -12.96 -1.67
CA ILE A 253 -24.59 -13.62 -2.79
C ILE A 253 -25.18 -15.03 -2.97
N SER A 254 -25.82 -15.30 -4.10
CA SER A 254 -26.43 -16.62 -4.35
C SER A 254 -25.38 -17.70 -4.63
N ASP A 255 -25.78 -18.96 -4.42
CA ASP A 255 -24.96 -20.12 -4.77
C ASP A 255 -24.67 -20.16 -6.28
N GLU A 256 -25.64 -19.83 -7.14
CA GLU A 256 -25.42 -19.82 -8.59
C GLU A 256 -24.36 -18.79 -8.99
N GLN A 257 -24.30 -17.64 -8.29
CA GLN A 257 -23.28 -16.64 -8.60
C GLN A 257 -21.86 -17.13 -8.25
N LEU A 258 -21.70 -17.90 -7.16
CA LEU A 258 -20.41 -18.50 -6.78
C LEU A 258 -19.99 -19.62 -7.75
N GLU A 259 -20.95 -20.42 -8.18
CA GLU A 259 -20.76 -21.48 -9.18
C GLU A 259 -20.40 -20.88 -10.55
N TYR A 260 -21.13 -19.86 -10.98
CA TYR A 260 -20.82 -19.09 -12.18
C TYR A 260 -19.43 -18.45 -12.13
N ALA A 261 -18.99 -17.96 -10.97
CA ALA A 261 -17.64 -17.44 -10.83
C ALA A 261 -16.56 -18.53 -11.03
N SER A 262 -16.80 -19.72 -10.48
CA SER A 262 -15.88 -20.86 -10.56
C SER A 262 -15.85 -21.51 -11.95
N ASN A 263 -16.97 -21.56 -12.66
CA ASN A 263 -17.09 -22.21 -13.96
C ASN A 263 -16.50 -21.38 -15.13
N ARG A 264 -16.16 -20.11 -14.90
CA ARG A 264 -15.58 -19.23 -15.93
C ARG A 264 -14.07 -19.31 -16.03
N ILE A 265 -13.43 -19.92 -15.05
CA ILE A 265 -11.99 -20.09 -15.01
C ILE A 265 -11.60 -21.51 -15.41
N ALA A 266 -10.42 -21.65 -16.00
CA ALA A 266 -9.89 -22.90 -16.49
C ALA A 266 -9.64 -23.90 -15.35
N PRO A 267 -9.65 -25.23 -15.65
CA PRO A 267 -9.44 -26.27 -14.65
C PRO A 267 -8.19 -26.12 -13.78
N HIS A 268 -7.07 -25.69 -14.36
CA HIS A 268 -5.83 -25.44 -13.61
C HIS A 268 -5.99 -24.29 -12.61
N ALA A 269 -6.67 -23.20 -12.99
CA ALA A 269 -6.92 -22.06 -12.11
C ALA A 269 -7.87 -22.46 -10.97
N VAL A 270 -8.89 -23.27 -11.25
CA VAL A 270 -9.75 -23.84 -10.20
C VAL A 270 -8.92 -24.65 -9.19
N ALA A 271 -8.02 -25.51 -9.67
CA ALA A 271 -7.14 -26.29 -8.82
C ALA A 271 -6.27 -25.37 -7.93
N GLN A 272 -5.61 -24.37 -8.53
CA GLN A 272 -4.79 -23.38 -7.81
C GLN A 272 -5.58 -22.69 -6.69
N LEU A 273 -6.73 -22.10 -7.02
CA LEU A 273 -7.54 -21.36 -6.04
C LEU A 273 -8.12 -22.26 -4.94
N SER A 274 -8.38 -23.53 -5.27
CA SER A 274 -8.87 -24.52 -4.29
C SER A 274 -7.77 -25.02 -3.34
N LEU A 275 -6.51 -25.00 -3.77
CA LEU A 275 -5.34 -25.43 -2.99
C LEU A 275 -4.76 -24.27 -2.17
N ALA A 276 -4.79 -23.05 -2.69
CA ALA A 276 -4.40 -21.86 -1.94
C ALA A 276 -5.23 -21.72 -0.66
N ASN A 277 -4.64 -21.19 0.40
CA ASN A 277 -5.35 -20.88 1.64
C ASN A 277 -6.19 -19.60 1.50
N PRO A 278 -7.24 -19.39 2.32
CA PRO A 278 -7.92 -18.10 2.37
C PRO A 278 -6.99 -17.05 3.02
N TRP A 279 -7.26 -15.76 2.81
CA TRP A 279 -6.49 -14.71 3.48
C TRP A 279 -6.60 -14.84 5.00
N PRO A 280 -5.47 -14.83 5.75
CA PRO A 280 -5.47 -14.92 7.21
C PRO A 280 -5.86 -13.58 7.84
N THR A 281 -7.08 -13.12 7.53
CA THR A 281 -7.61 -11.80 7.89
C THR A 281 -7.69 -11.59 9.41
N ARG A 282 -7.93 -12.66 10.18
CA ARG A 282 -8.01 -12.61 11.64
C ARG A 282 -6.63 -12.51 12.27
N GLU A 283 -5.67 -13.26 11.76
CA GLU A 283 -4.29 -13.25 12.23
C GLU A 283 -3.58 -11.94 11.86
N MET A 284 -3.96 -11.33 10.74
CA MET A 284 -3.53 -9.98 10.36
C MET A 284 -4.23 -8.88 11.17
N SER A 285 -5.33 -9.18 11.87
CA SER A 285 -5.99 -8.24 12.77
C SER A 285 -5.26 -8.22 14.12
N GLY A 286 -4.21 -7.40 14.19
CA GLY A 286 -3.49 -7.09 15.44
C GLY A 286 -3.89 -5.73 16.00
N VAL A 287 -3.56 -5.50 17.29
CA VAL A 287 -3.82 -4.25 18.02
C VAL A 287 -3.37 -3.04 17.20
N GLU A 288 -4.26 -2.07 16.97
CA GLU A 288 -3.95 -0.88 16.18
C GLU A 288 -2.93 0.00 16.91
N VAL A 289 -1.87 0.42 16.21
CA VAL A 289 -0.96 1.45 16.72
C VAL A 289 -1.57 2.81 16.43
N LEU A 290 -2.14 3.45 17.44
CA LEU A 290 -2.75 4.77 17.36
C LEU A 290 -1.72 5.86 17.69
N VAL A 291 -1.70 6.91 16.88
CA VAL A 291 -0.80 8.06 17.11
C VAL A 291 -1.17 8.73 18.41
N GLU A 292 -2.48 8.85 18.67
CA GLU A 292 -3.10 9.52 19.81
C GLU A 292 -2.65 8.94 21.16
N ASN A 293 -2.37 7.63 21.22
CA ASN A 293 -1.93 6.99 22.46
C ASN A 293 -0.54 7.43 22.91
N THR A 294 0.30 7.92 21.99
CA THR A 294 1.70 8.32 22.28
C THR A 294 1.88 9.83 22.13
N PHE A 295 1.22 10.39 21.11
CA PHE A 295 1.22 11.79 20.76
C PHE A 295 -0.23 12.28 20.71
N PRO A 296 -0.86 12.48 21.88
CA PRO A 296 -2.22 13.00 21.94
C PRO A 296 -2.27 14.39 21.30
N TYR A 297 -3.42 14.72 20.72
CA TYR A 297 -3.64 16.03 20.15
C TYR A 297 -3.82 17.05 21.27
N ASP A 298 -2.90 18.01 21.40
CA ASP A 298 -3.03 19.12 22.34
C ASP A 298 -3.43 20.39 21.60
N LEU A 299 -4.70 20.80 21.75
CA LEU A 299 -5.26 22.03 21.18
C LEU A 299 -4.54 23.29 21.66
N ARG A 300 -3.85 23.25 22.80
CA ARG A 300 -3.12 24.41 23.36
C ARG A 300 -1.77 24.64 22.66
N ASN A 301 -1.26 23.63 21.96
CA ASN A 301 0.00 23.68 21.21
C ASN A 301 -0.22 23.83 19.70
N ALA A 302 -1.43 24.23 19.29
CA ALA A 302 -1.69 24.57 17.89
C ALA A 302 -0.78 25.74 17.50
N PHE A 303 0.27 25.45 16.73
CA PHE A 303 0.92 26.49 15.96
C PHE A 303 -0.16 27.09 15.06
N LEU A 304 -0.57 28.33 15.33
CA LEU A 304 -1.23 29.14 14.32
C LEU A 304 -0.27 29.17 13.13
N VAL A 305 -0.56 28.39 12.09
CA VAL A 305 0.14 28.50 10.83
C VAL A 305 -0.07 29.95 10.41
N PRO A 306 0.99 30.78 10.28
CA PRO A 306 0.82 32.14 9.83
C PRO A 306 0.13 32.08 8.47
N VAL A 307 -1.05 32.70 8.36
CA VAL A 307 -1.82 32.81 7.12
C VAL A 307 -0.99 33.49 6.01
N THR A 308 0.12 34.14 6.39
CA THR A 308 1.06 34.84 5.54
C THR A 308 2.48 34.26 5.64
N ALA A 309 2.65 32.96 5.41
CA ALA A 309 3.93 32.49 4.89
C ALA A 309 3.88 32.63 3.38
N SER A 310 4.44 33.72 2.83
CA SER A 310 4.74 33.76 1.40
C SER A 310 5.81 32.72 1.13
N LEU A 311 5.38 31.48 0.85
CA LEU A 311 6.27 30.52 0.23
C LEU A 311 6.63 31.09 -1.14
N ASP A 312 7.92 31.35 -1.38
CA ASP A 312 8.44 31.57 -2.74
C ASP A 312 8.31 30.24 -3.49
N LEU A 313 7.13 30.03 -4.06
CA LEU A 313 6.64 28.78 -4.68
C LEU A 313 7.25 28.50 -6.05
N LYS A 314 8.38 29.12 -6.42
CA LYS A 314 9.02 28.90 -7.72
C LYS A 314 9.46 27.44 -7.96
N ARG A 315 9.39 26.53 -6.97
CA ARG A 315 9.81 25.12 -7.11
C ARG A 315 8.91 24.04 -6.50
N ALA A 316 7.66 24.31 -6.11
CA ALA A 316 6.78 23.24 -5.60
C ALA A 316 5.31 23.39 -6.05
N PRO A 317 4.72 22.39 -6.74
CA PRO A 317 3.30 22.38 -7.04
C PRO A 317 2.54 21.73 -5.88
N SER A 318 2.16 22.51 -4.87
CA SER A 318 1.20 22.03 -3.86
C SER A 318 0.53 23.20 -3.15
N LEU A 319 -0.79 23.32 -3.32
CA LEU A 319 -1.64 24.28 -2.62
C LEU A 319 -2.23 23.60 -1.38
N MET A 320 -1.97 24.14 -0.20
CA MET A 320 -2.63 23.73 1.05
C MET A 320 -3.98 24.43 1.14
N ILE A 321 -5.09 23.68 1.18
CA ILE A 321 -6.41 24.21 1.53
C ILE A 321 -6.69 23.80 2.97
N LEU A 322 -6.77 24.77 3.88
CA LEU A 322 -7.17 24.59 5.27
C LEU A 322 -8.69 24.65 5.37
N TYR A 323 -9.34 23.53 5.73
CA TYR A 323 -10.71 23.55 6.23
C TYR A 323 -10.77 23.03 7.66
N LYS A 324 -11.58 23.70 8.48
CA LYS A 324 -11.90 23.29 9.84
C LYS A 324 -12.63 21.96 9.75
N HIS A 325 -11.90 20.90 10.09
CA HIS A 325 -12.33 19.49 10.11
C HIS A 325 -12.17 18.81 8.73
N HIS A 326 -11.23 17.87 8.68
CA HIS A 326 -10.73 17.10 7.53
C HIS A 326 -9.65 17.79 6.67
N VAL A 327 -8.42 17.30 6.79
CA VAL A 327 -7.31 17.66 5.90
C VAL A 327 -7.38 16.76 4.66
N LEU A 328 -7.73 17.35 3.52
CA LEU A 328 -7.70 16.68 2.21
C LEU A 328 -6.38 17.00 1.53
N TRP A 329 -5.63 15.98 1.12
CA TRP A 329 -4.46 16.14 0.25
C TRP A 329 -4.91 15.93 -1.19
N VAL A 330 -4.87 16.98 -2.01
CA VAL A 330 -5.08 16.86 -3.45
C VAL A 330 -3.73 17.03 -4.14
N THR A 331 -3.25 15.96 -4.76
CA THR A 331 -2.09 16.00 -5.65
C THR A 331 -2.59 15.96 -7.09
N GLY A 332 -2.31 17.00 -7.87
CA GLY A 332 -2.58 17.04 -9.30
C GLY A 332 -1.34 17.54 -10.02
N ASP A 333 -0.88 16.77 -11.00
CA ASP A 333 0.18 17.19 -11.90
C ASP A 333 -0.47 17.88 -13.10
N LYS A 334 -0.08 19.14 -13.32
CA LYS A 334 -0.61 20.14 -14.29
C LYS A 334 -1.87 20.90 -13.86
N GLN A 335 -1.79 22.23 -14.03
CA GLN A 335 -2.89 23.19 -13.92
C GLN A 335 -4.08 22.70 -14.76
N ASN A 336 -5.09 22.15 -14.11
CA ASN A 336 -6.33 21.72 -14.75
C ASN A 336 -7.46 22.59 -14.21
N GLU A 337 -8.22 23.19 -15.12
CA GLU A 337 -9.43 24.01 -14.89
C GLU A 337 -10.45 23.35 -13.93
N GLY A 338 -10.35 22.02 -13.72
CA GLY A 338 -11.16 21.27 -12.76
C GLY A 338 -10.96 21.65 -11.29
N ILE A 339 -9.80 22.19 -10.91
CA ILE A 339 -9.58 22.67 -9.52
C ILE A 339 -10.38 23.95 -9.25
N ASP A 340 -10.42 24.86 -10.23
CA ASP A 340 -11.19 26.09 -10.11
C ASP A 340 -12.70 25.82 -10.08
N ILE A 341 -13.16 24.83 -10.85
CA ILE A 341 -14.55 24.34 -10.81
C ILE A 341 -14.87 23.75 -9.43
N LEU A 342 -14.00 22.91 -8.87
CA LEU A 342 -14.18 22.33 -7.53
C LEU A 342 -14.22 23.39 -6.43
N ILE A 343 -13.36 24.42 -6.51
CA ILE A 343 -13.37 25.56 -5.59
C ILE A 343 -14.67 26.36 -5.71
N LYS A 344 -15.19 26.52 -6.93
CA LYS A 344 -16.44 27.24 -7.21
C LYS A 344 -17.65 26.47 -6.69
N ASP A 345 -17.69 25.16 -6.89
CA ASP A 345 -18.78 24.29 -6.40
C ASP A 345 -18.81 24.22 -4.87
N ILE A 346 -17.65 24.21 -4.21
CA ILE A 346 -17.56 24.24 -2.73
C ILE A 346 -18.07 25.57 -2.17
N ARG A 347 -17.85 26.70 -2.87
CA ARG A 347 -18.34 28.02 -2.44
C ARG A 347 -19.84 28.20 -2.63
N ASN A 348 -20.45 27.50 -3.59
CA ASN A 348 -21.87 27.57 -3.90
C ASN A 348 -22.75 26.64 -3.03
N LEU A 349 -22.16 25.87 -2.12
CA LEU A 349 -22.86 25.03 -1.14
C LEU A 349 -23.05 25.73 0.23
N GLN A 350 -22.77 27.04 0.30
CA GLN A 350 -23.21 27.98 1.36
C GLN A 350 -24.46 28.73 0.89
#